data_AF-A0A8C6X9N6-F1
#
_entry.id   AF-A0A8C6X9N6-F1
#
_cell.length_a   1.000
_cell.length_b   1.000
_cell.length_c   1.000
_cell.angle_alpha   90.00
_cell.angle_beta   90.00
_cell.angle_gamma   90.00
#
_symmetry.space_group_name_H-M   'P 1'
#
loop_
_entity.id
_entity.type
_entity.pdbx_description
1 polymer ?
#
loop_
_entity_poly.entity_id
_entity_poly.type
_entity_poly.pdbx_seq_one_letter_code
_entity_poly.pdbx_strand_id
1 'polypeptide(L)'
;MATIHFYFYLFGCFQHIVLFLLLSSGIRSLDCNHPVKCQQSRTVNIMKLLESMGPKTIPWQCFNKIQDFAFPIGNDTGSIKEDARATFGLMLEQINRIFWQNFTKAEWNMTVTEHLQTSLHQQLVQWEKCSVAETGKKATFKDVRMKLKLRKYFLRLDTFLKDEEYSSCAWEAVRHEIMGIQVVFLDQLLRTLQR
;
A
#
# COMPACT_ATOMS: atom_id res chain seq x y z
N MET A 1 -23.88 -44.26 -29.13
CA MET A 1 -22.41 -44.16 -29.05
C MET A 1 -21.91 -42.71 -29.10
N ALA A 2 -22.48 -41.85 -29.96
CA ALA A 2 -22.10 -40.42 -30.07
C ALA A 2 -22.31 -39.59 -28.79
N THR A 3 -23.37 -39.85 -28.01
CA THR A 3 -23.68 -39.11 -26.77
C THR A 3 -22.62 -39.33 -25.68
N ILE A 4 -22.11 -40.55 -25.54
CA ILE A 4 -21.06 -40.89 -24.55
C ILE A 4 -19.75 -40.20 -24.90
N HIS A 5 -19.38 -40.18 -26.20
CA HIS A 5 -18.22 -39.42 -26.68
C HIS A 5 -18.34 -37.93 -26.37
N PHE A 6 -19.53 -37.33 -26.55
CA PHE A 6 -19.77 -35.92 -26.24
C PHE A 6 -19.64 -35.61 -24.73
N TYR A 7 -20.11 -36.51 -23.86
CA TYR A 7 -19.92 -36.40 -22.40
C TYR A 7 -18.44 -36.49 -22.00
N PHE A 8 -17.66 -37.41 -22.60
CA PHE A 8 -16.21 -37.52 -22.34
C PHE A 8 -15.45 -36.26 -22.79
N TYR A 9 -15.82 -35.67 -23.93
CA TYR A 9 -15.22 -34.42 -24.42
C TYR A 9 -15.55 -33.21 -23.52
N LEU A 10 -16.80 -33.10 -23.06
CA LEU A 10 -17.23 -32.03 -22.14
C LEU A 10 -16.55 -32.14 -20.76
N PHE A 11 -16.40 -33.36 -20.23
CA PHE A 11 -15.74 -33.60 -18.94
C PHE A 11 -14.23 -33.29 -19.00
N GLY A 12 -13.56 -33.64 -20.10
CA GLY A 12 -12.17 -33.27 -20.35
C GLY A 12 -11.97 -31.76 -20.46
N CYS A 13 -12.82 -31.06 -21.23
CA CYS A 13 -12.78 -29.59 -21.32
C CYS A 13 -12.97 -28.91 -19.96
N PHE A 14 -13.91 -29.39 -19.13
CA PHE A 14 -14.13 -28.83 -17.80
C PHE A 14 -12.91 -29.02 -16.90
N GLN A 15 -12.29 -30.20 -16.93
CA GLN A 15 -11.09 -30.48 -16.14
C GLN A 15 -9.88 -29.64 -16.58
N HIS A 16 -9.71 -29.41 -17.89
CA HIS A 16 -8.68 -28.51 -18.41
C HIS A 16 -8.94 -27.03 -18.11
N ILE A 17 -10.21 -26.59 -18.13
CA ILE A 17 -10.59 -25.23 -17.73
C ILE A 17 -10.35 -25.03 -16.23
N VAL A 18 -10.74 -25.99 -15.38
CA VAL A 18 -10.45 -25.94 -13.93
C VAL A 18 -8.95 -25.97 -13.69
N LEU A 19 -8.18 -26.84 -14.37
CA LEU A 19 -6.72 -26.86 -14.24
C LEU A 19 -6.10 -25.53 -14.71
N PHE A 20 -6.56 -24.95 -15.80
CA PHE A 20 -6.10 -23.65 -16.31
C PHE A 20 -6.50 -22.49 -15.38
N LEU A 21 -7.68 -22.56 -14.75
CA LEU A 21 -8.13 -21.62 -13.72
C LEU A 21 -7.34 -21.80 -12.41
N LEU A 22 -6.97 -23.02 -12.03
CA LEU A 22 -6.11 -23.31 -10.88
C LEU A 22 -4.65 -22.90 -11.13
N LEU A 23 -4.15 -23.08 -12.36
CA LEU A 23 -2.82 -22.63 -12.78
C LEU A 23 -2.75 -21.11 -12.92
N SER A 24 -3.81 -20.45 -13.41
CA SER A 24 -3.88 -18.98 -13.53
C SER A 24 -4.20 -18.28 -12.22
N SER A 25 -4.93 -18.93 -11.30
CA SER A 25 -5.08 -18.45 -9.90
C SER A 25 -3.86 -18.77 -9.03
N GLY A 26 -2.99 -19.67 -9.47
CA GLY A 26 -1.89 -20.22 -8.68
C GLY A 26 -0.59 -19.41 -8.65
N ILE A 27 -0.25 -18.58 -9.65
CA ILE A 27 1.08 -17.93 -9.68
C ILE A 27 1.02 -16.53 -10.32
N ARG A 28 0.60 -15.51 -9.56
CA ARG A 28 1.37 -14.26 -9.64
C ARG A 28 2.68 -14.56 -8.94
N SER A 29 3.69 -14.96 -9.71
CA SER A 29 5.02 -15.22 -9.17
C SER A 29 5.42 -14.00 -8.34
N LEU A 30 5.65 -14.22 -7.05
CA LEU A 30 6.11 -13.15 -6.19
C LEU A 30 7.59 -12.96 -6.49
N ASP A 31 7.89 -12.10 -7.45
CA ASP A 31 9.27 -11.82 -7.84
C ASP A 31 9.95 -11.01 -6.74
N CYS A 32 10.82 -11.70 -5.99
CA CYS A 32 11.66 -11.14 -4.94
C CYS A 32 13.12 -10.99 -5.37
N ASN A 33 13.46 -11.16 -6.65
CA ASN A 33 14.83 -11.00 -7.13
C ASN A 33 15.30 -9.54 -7.03
N HIS A 34 14.37 -8.59 -7.13
CA HIS A 34 14.64 -7.15 -7.04
C HIS A 34 13.62 -6.43 -6.15
N PRO A 35 13.58 -6.71 -4.84
CA PRO A 35 12.50 -6.27 -3.96
C PRO A 35 12.39 -4.74 -3.92
N VAL A 36 13.52 -4.02 -3.84
CA VAL A 36 13.52 -2.55 -3.80
C VAL A 36 13.04 -1.92 -5.12
N LYS A 37 13.45 -2.47 -6.26
CA LYS A 37 12.99 -1.98 -7.58
C LYS A 37 11.49 -2.23 -7.78
N CYS A 38 11.01 -3.40 -7.36
CA CYS A 38 9.58 -3.72 -7.34
C CYS A 38 8.79 -2.71 -6.48
N GLN A 39 9.31 -2.36 -5.30
CA GLN A 39 8.70 -1.34 -4.44
C GLN A 39 8.66 0.04 -5.08
N GLN A 40 9.76 0.48 -5.71
CA GLN A 40 9.80 1.78 -6.39
C GLN A 40 8.74 1.90 -7.49
N SER A 41 8.62 0.90 -8.36
CA SER A 41 7.61 0.90 -9.43
C SER A 41 6.19 0.92 -8.87
N ARG A 42 5.94 0.20 -7.76
CA ARG A 42 4.62 0.17 -7.11
C ARG A 42 4.29 1.51 -6.45
N THR A 43 5.24 2.12 -5.74
CA THR A 43 5.03 3.43 -5.13
C THR A 43 4.72 4.51 -6.18
N VAL A 44 5.36 4.48 -7.35
CA VAL A 44 5.00 5.37 -8.48
C VAL A 44 3.56 5.12 -8.94
N ASN A 45 3.11 3.87 -9.04
CA ASN A 45 1.73 3.56 -9.39
C ASN A 45 0.74 4.05 -8.32
N ILE A 46 1.05 3.84 -7.04
CA ILE A 46 0.25 4.36 -5.92
C ILE A 46 0.13 5.87 -5.97
N MET A 47 1.22 6.58 -6.26
CA MET A 47 1.20 8.04 -6.39
C MET A 47 0.22 8.49 -7.49
N LYS A 48 0.25 7.84 -8.66
CA LYS A 48 -0.69 8.12 -9.75
C LYS A 48 -2.15 7.86 -9.37
N LEU A 49 -2.40 6.82 -8.58
CA LEU A 49 -3.75 6.51 -8.09
C LEU A 49 -4.22 7.55 -7.07
N LEU A 50 -3.36 7.97 -6.13
CA LEU A 50 -3.65 9.05 -5.18
C LEU A 50 -3.94 10.38 -5.88
N GLU A 51 -3.23 10.69 -6.97
CA GLU A 51 -3.46 11.90 -7.78
C GLU A 51 -4.79 11.86 -8.54
N SER A 52 -5.22 10.69 -8.99
CA SER A 52 -6.39 10.54 -9.87
C SER A 52 -7.69 10.21 -9.14
N MET A 53 -7.64 9.78 -7.87
CA MET A 53 -8.84 9.40 -7.12
C MET A 53 -9.70 10.60 -6.70
N GLY A 54 -9.09 11.77 -6.50
CA GLY A 54 -9.76 12.97 -6.02
C GLY A 54 -9.51 14.19 -6.94
N PRO A 55 -9.87 15.39 -6.49
CA PRO A 55 -9.60 16.63 -7.20
C PRO A 55 -8.11 16.80 -7.50
N LYS A 56 -7.80 17.35 -8.69
CA LYS A 56 -6.41 17.64 -9.12
C LYS A 56 -5.69 18.60 -8.15
N THR A 57 -6.44 19.52 -7.56
CA THR A 57 -5.99 20.46 -6.55
C THR A 57 -6.97 20.43 -5.38
N ILE A 58 -6.45 20.51 -4.16
CA ILE A 58 -7.29 20.57 -2.96
C ILE A 58 -8.19 21.83 -3.06
N PRO A 59 -9.51 21.71 -2.83
CA PRO A 59 -10.40 22.87 -2.83
C PRO A 59 -9.96 23.90 -1.79
N TRP A 60 -10.05 25.19 -2.13
CA TRP A 60 -9.59 26.27 -1.24
C TRP A 60 -10.30 26.26 0.12
N GLN A 61 -11.55 25.80 0.15
CA GLN A 61 -12.35 25.67 1.38
C GLN A 61 -11.75 24.65 2.36
N CYS A 62 -10.94 23.71 1.86
CA CYS A 62 -10.30 22.67 2.65
C CYS A 62 -8.92 23.06 3.17
N PHE A 63 -8.37 24.22 2.78
CA PHE A 63 -7.01 24.61 3.16
C PHE A 63 -6.84 24.79 4.67
N ASN A 64 -7.88 25.19 5.38
CA ASN A 64 -7.88 25.27 6.85
C ASN A 64 -7.75 23.90 7.53
N LYS A 65 -8.01 22.80 6.82
CA LYS A 65 -7.82 21.42 7.30
C LYS A 65 -6.45 20.86 6.95
N ILE A 66 -5.72 21.49 6.03
CA ILE A 66 -4.34 21.13 5.74
C ILE A 66 -3.50 21.65 6.91
N GLN A 67 -3.00 20.73 7.71
CA GLN A 67 -2.13 21.01 8.84
C GLN A 67 -0.83 20.21 8.70
N ASP A 68 0.23 20.69 9.33
CA ASP A 68 1.43 19.88 9.49
C ASP A 68 1.16 18.76 10.50
N PHE A 69 1.00 17.53 10.03
CA PHE A 69 0.83 16.36 10.88
C PHE A 69 2.13 15.95 11.59
N ALA A 70 3.23 16.68 11.38
CA ALA A 70 4.55 16.47 11.95
C ALA A 70 5.02 15.03 11.74
N PHE A 71 5.27 14.69 10.47
CA PHE A 71 5.79 13.38 10.08
C PHE A 71 7.11 13.10 10.80
N PRO A 72 7.25 11.96 11.52
CA PRO A 72 8.31 11.78 12.52
C PRO A 72 9.63 11.21 11.96
N ILE A 73 9.73 11.03 10.64
CA ILE A 73 10.91 10.46 9.96
C ILE A 73 11.70 11.61 9.34
N GLY A 74 13.00 11.67 9.66
CA GLY A 74 13.94 12.66 9.12
C GLY A 74 14.98 12.02 8.19
N ASN A 75 16.07 12.73 7.88
CA ASN A 75 17.13 12.18 7.02
C ASN A 75 17.96 11.05 7.68
N ASP A 76 17.95 10.93 9.01
CA ASP A 76 18.80 9.98 9.75
C ASP A 76 18.12 8.65 10.09
N THR A 77 16.81 8.54 9.87
CA THR A 77 16.14 7.24 9.85
C THR A 77 16.75 6.41 8.74
N GLY A 78 17.25 5.21 9.05
CA GLY A 78 17.78 4.31 8.03
C GLY A 78 19.29 4.16 7.94
N SER A 79 20.08 4.62 8.90
CA SER A 79 21.47 4.12 9.01
C SER A 79 21.52 2.59 9.21
N ILE A 80 20.45 2.01 9.76
CA ILE A 80 20.29 0.57 9.99
C ILE A 80 19.29 -0.01 8.99
N LYS A 81 19.77 -0.88 8.09
CA LYS A 81 18.94 -1.55 7.06
C LYS A 81 17.72 -2.29 7.64
N GLU A 82 17.87 -2.92 8.79
CA GLU A 82 16.78 -3.64 9.47
C GLU A 82 15.65 -2.70 9.93
N ASP A 83 16.00 -1.57 10.56
CA ASP A 83 15.04 -0.56 10.99
C ASP A 83 14.34 0.09 9.81
N ALA A 84 15.06 0.34 8.70
CA ALA A 84 14.45 0.84 7.48
C ALA A 84 13.44 -0.15 6.89
N ARG A 85 13.76 -1.44 6.86
CA ARG A 85 12.82 -2.47 6.39
C ARG A 85 11.57 -2.56 7.27
N ALA A 86 11.76 -2.55 8.60
CA ALA A 86 10.67 -2.58 9.56
C ALA A 86 9.79 -1.31 9.50
N THR A 87 10.44 -0.15 9.33
CA THR A 87 9.80 1.15 9.12
C THR A 87 8.95 1.15 7.87
N PHE A 88 9.50 0.66 6.76
CA PHE A 88 8.77 0.59 5.48
C PHE A 88 7.53 -0.30 5.59
N GLY A 89 7.68 -1.50 6.16
CA GLY A 89 6.57 -2.42 6.38
C GLY A 89 5.47 -1.84 7.28
N LEU A 90 5.86 -1.17 8.38
CA LEU A 90 4.90 -0.53 9.28
C LEU A 90 4.13 0.58 8.59
N MET A 91 4.80 1.45 7.84
CA MET A 91 4.10 2.54 7.15
C MET A 91 3.14 2.02 6.06
N LEU A 92 3.53 1.00 5.29
CA LEU A 92 2.61 0.35 4.32
C LEU A 92 1.38 -0.22 5.03
N GLU A 93 1.57 -0.88 6.17
CA GLU A 93 0.48 -1.41 6.98
C GLU A 93 -0.48 -0.30 7.43
N GLN A 94 0.05 0.80 7.96
CA GLN A 94 -0.79 1.90 8.47
C GLN A 94 -1.53 2.63 7.35
N ILE A 95 -0.88 2.88 6.21
CA ILE A 95 -1.52 3.53 5.07
C ILE A 95 -2.60 2.64 4.49
N ASN A 96 -2.34 1.34 4.33
CA ASN A 96 -3.37 0.40 3.92
C ASN A 96 -4.58 0.49 4.87
N ARG A 97 -4.37 0.46 6.19
CA ARG A 97 -5.45 0.61 7.18
C ARG A 97 -6.25 1.91 7.01
N ILE A 98 -5.59 3.05 6.78
CA ILE A 98 -6.27 4.34 6.54
C ILE A 98 -7.22 4.24 5.34
N PHE A 99 -6.75 3.75 4.20
CA PHE A 99 -7.58 3.68 2.98
C PHE A 99 -8.67 2.61 3.03
N TRP A 100 -8.67 1.74 4.04
CA TRP A 100 -9.76 0.80 4.30
C TRP A 100 -10.84 1.35 5.26
N GLN A 101 -10.72 2.60 5.72
CA GLN A 101 -11.76 3.27 6.50
C GLN A 101 -12.91 3.78 5.64
N ASN A 102 -13.90 4.44 6.26
CA ASN A 102 -15.06 4.98 5.56
C ASN A 102 -14.71 6.26 4.78
N PHE A 103 -14.69 6.17 3.45
CA PHE A 103 -14.50 7.30 2.53
C PHE A 103 -15.79 7.70 1.79
N THR A 104 -16.98 7.31 2.26
CA THR A 104 -18.27 7.66 1.61
C THR A 104 -18.44 9.17 1.41
N LYS A 105 -17.94 9.98 2.34
CA LYS A 105 -17.97 11.45 2.27
C LYS A 105 -16.80 12.07 1.50
N ALA A 106 -15.83 11.27 1.01
CA ALA A 106 -14.66 11.78 0.31
C ALA A 106 -14.96 12.23 -1.14
N GLU A 107 -16.08 11.78 -1.72
CA GLU A 107 -16.50 12.07 -3.10
C GLU A 107 -15.45 11.66 -4.16
N TRP A 108 -14.57 10.72 -3.81
CA TRP A 108 -13.55 10.18 -4.70
C TRP A 108 -14.11 9.22 -5.75
N ASN A 109 -13.37 9.05 -6.84
CA ASN A 109 -13.67 8.03 -7.84
C ASN A 109 -13.51 6.64 -7.23
N MET A 110 -14.64 5.97 -6.98
CA MET A 110 -14.70 4.67 -6.31
C MET A 110 -13.84 3.60 -7.00
N THR A 111 -13.84 3.53 -8.33
CA THR A 111 -13.05 2.54 -9.07
C THR A 111 -11.54 2.78 -8.88
N VAL A 112 -11.10 4.04 -8.87
CA VAL A 112 -9.70 4.37 -8.60
C VAL A 112 -9.34 4.06 -7.15
N THR A 113 -10.25 4.33 -6.20
CA THR A 113 -10.06 4.02 -4.78
C THR A 113 -9.93 2.51 -4.52
N GLU A 114 -10.79 1.69 -5.13
CA GLU A 114 -10.70 0.22 -5.03
C GLU A 114 -9.38 -0.30 -5.62
N HIS A 115 -8.94 0.29 -6.73
CA HIS A 115 -7.66 -0.05 -7.34
C HIS A 115 -6.47 0.39 -6.46
N LEU A 116 -6.56 1.54 -5.79
CA LEU A 116 -5.58 2.00 -4.81
C LEU A 116 -5.50 1.04 -3.63
N GLN A 117 -6.63 0.67 -3.02
CA GLN A 117 -6.69 -0.29 -1.91
C GLN A 117 -6.08 -1.64 -2.29
N THR A 118 -6.42 -2.14 -3.47
CA THR A 118 -5.87 -3.39 -4.00
C THR A 118 -4.35 -3.28 -4.22
N SER A 119 -3.88 -2.16 -4.77
CA SER A 119 -2.46 -1.90 -5.02
C SER A 119 -1.66 -1.79 -3.72
N LEU A 120 -2.18 -1.07 -2.72
CA LEU A 120 -1.61 -0.95 -1.38
C LEU A 120 -1.49 -2.32 -0.70
N HIS A 121 -2.57 -3.11 -0.72
CA HIS A 121 -2.58 -4.44 -0.13
C HIS A 121 -1.56 -5.37 -0.79
N GLN A 122 -1.51 -5.38 -2.12
CA GLN A 122 -0.53 -6.17 -2.87
C GLN A 122 0.91 -5.73 -2.58
N GLN A 123 1.16 -4.42 -2.46
CA GLN A 123 2.47 -3.89 -2.12
C GLN A 123 2.92 -4.32 -0.72
N LEU A 124 2.01 -4.27 0.26
CA LEU A 124 2.24 -4.74 1.64
C LEU A 124 2.57 -6.24 1.66
N VAL A 125 1.73 -7.08 1.08
CA VAL A 125 1.93 -8.55 1.07
C VAL A 125 3.24 -8.91 0.38
N GLN A 126 3.56 -8.26 -0.75
CA GLN A 126 4.83 -8.51 -1.43
C GLN A 126 6.02 -8.07 -0.57
N TRP A 127 5.94 -6.91 0.07
CA TRP A 127 6.99 -6.42 0.94
C TRP A 127 7.28 -7.39 2.09
N GLU A 128 6.23 -7.84 2.80
CA GLU A 128 6.40 -8.76 3.92
C GLU A 128 7.05 -10.07 3.50
N LYS A 129 6.61 -10.66 2.37
CA LYS A 129 7.16 -11.92 1.86
C LYS A 129 8.58 -11.75 1.32
N CYS A 130 8.84 -10.74 0.49
CA CYS A 130 10.16 -10.54 -0.10
C CYS A 130 11.20 -10.07 0.93
N SER A 131 10.80 -9.26 1.91
CA SER A 131 11.71 -8.88 3.00
C SER A 131 12.15 -10.11 3.79
N VAL A 132 11.25 -11.07 4.07
CA VAL A 132 11.61 -12.32 4.77
C VAL A 132 12.47 -13.22 3.89
N ALA A 133 12.14 -13.35 2.59
CA ALA A 133 12.93 -14.15 1.66
C ALA A 133 14.38 -13.64 1.55
N GLU A 134 14.59 -12.32 1.60
CA GLU A 134 15.91 -11.69 1.50
C GLU A 134 16.73 -11.83 2.80
N THR A 135 16.12 -11.69 3.97
CA THR A 135 16.84 -11.64 5.26
C THR A 135 16.75 -12.93 6.08
N GLY A 136 15.92 -13.88 5.66
CA GLY A 136 15.61 -15.11 6.39
C GLY A 136 14.68 -14.93 7.60
N LYS A 137 14.26 -13.70 7.93
CA LYS A 137 13.40 -13.42 9.09
C LYS A 137 12.55 -12.16 8.92
N LYS A 138 11.48 -12.03 9.71
CA LYS A 138 10.67 -10.81 9.71
C LYS A 138 11.48 -9.62 10.22
N ALA A 139 11.44 -8.51 9.50
CA ALA A 139 12.12 -7.29 9.90
C ALA A 139 11.60 -6.79 11.26
N THR A 140 12.52 -6.41 12.15
CA THR A 140 12.18 -5.92 13.50
C THR A 140 12.81 -4.56 13.78
N PHE A 141 12.13 -3.76 14.62
CA PHE A 141 12.69 -2.48 15.06
C PHE A 141 13.73 -2.73 16.16
N LYS A 142 14.96 -2.28 15.94
CA LYS A 142 15.99 -2.14 16.99
C LYS A 142 15.71 -0.93 17.85
N ASP A 143 15.34 0.21 17.26
CA ASP A 143 14.84 1.36 18.02
C ASP A 143 13.32 1.31 18.17
N VAL A 144 12.87 0.81 19.33
CA VAL A 144 11.44 0.75 19.69
C VAL A 144 10.78 2.13 19.72
N ARG A 145 11.53 3.21 20.02
CA ARG A 145 10.97 4.56 20.02
C ARG A 145 10.54 4.98 18.62
N MET A 146 11.25 4.55 17.58
CA MET A 146 10.88 4.85 16.19
C MET A 146 9.56 4.18 15.81
N LYS A 147 9.39 2.91 16.18
CA LYS A 147 8.10 2.20 16.03
C LYS A 147 6.95 2.93 16.71
N LEU A 148 7.17 3.42 17.94
CA LEU A 148 6.15 4.13 18.71
C LEU A 148 5.82 5.50 18.11
N LYS A 149 6.82 6.27 17.68
CA LYS A 149 6.63 7.56 17.01
C LYS A 149 5.80 7.41 15.73
N LEU A 150 6.11 6.42 14.90
CA LEU A 150 5.37 6.10 13.68
C LEU A 150 3.92 5.73 13.98
N ARG A 151 3.68 4.83 14.94
CA ARG A 151 2.32 4.45 15.33
C ARG A 151 1.51 5.64 15.86
N LYS A 152 2.12 6.48 16.70
CA LYS A 152 1.48 7.70 17.19
C LYS A 152 1.16 8.68 16.06
N TYR A 153 2.03 8.79 15.06
CA TYR A 153 1.76 9.61 13.89
C TYR A 153 0.52 9.13 13.12
N PHE A 154 0.44 7.85 12.74
CA PHE A 154 -0.73 7.34 12.03
C PHE A 154 -2.01 7.36 12.87
N LEU A 155 -1.90 7.15 14.18
CA LEU A 155 -3.02 7.35 15.09
C LEU A 155 -3.56 8.80 15.04
N ARG A 156 -2.69 9.81 14.90
CA ARG A 156 -3.14 11.19 14.74
C ARG A 156 -3.93 11.40 13.45
N LEU A 157 -3.55 10.75 12.35
CA LEU A 157 -4.32 10.79 11.11
C LEU A 157 -5.70 10.14 11.28
N ASP A 158 -5.75 8.98 11.92
CA ASP A 158 -7.02 8.28 12.23
C ASP A 158 -7.92 9.12 13.13
N THR A 159 -7.36 9.72 14.19
CA THR A 159 -8.10 10.59 15.10
C THR A 159 -8.59 11.84 14.38
N PHE A 160 -7.75 12.47 13.56
CA PHE A 160 -8.15 13.63 12.76
C PHE A 160 -9.33 13.31 11.83
N LEU A 161 -9.28 12.18 11.12
CA LEU A 161 -10.41 11.75 10.27
C LEU A 161 -11.70 11.58 11.07
N LYS A 162 -11.62 11.02 12.28
CA LYS A 162 -12.79 10.83 13.15
C LYS A 162 -13.34 12.14 13.69
N ASP A 163 -12.47 13.02 14.18
CA ASP A 163 -12.84 14.32 14.75
C ASP A 163 -13.47 15.24 13.70
N GLU A 164 -13.03 15.11 12.45
CA GLU A 164 -13.59 15.80 11.28
C GLU A 164 -14.73 15.03 10.60
N GLU A 165 -15.25 13.99 11.27
CA GLU A 165 -16.35 13.14 10.83
C GLU A 165 -16.21 12.59 9.40
N TYR A 166 -14.98 12.28 9.00
CA TYR A 166 -14.61 11.79 7.68
C TYR A 166 -15.06 12.73 6.54
N SER A 167 -15.14 14.04 6.78
CA SER A 167 -15.53 15.01 5.76
C SER A 167 -14.63 14.96 4.52
N SER A 168 -15.14 15.43 3.38
CA SER A 168 -14.37 15.49 2.12
C SER A 168 -13.05 16.26 2.30
N CYS A 169 -13.08 17.40 3.01
CA CYS A 169 -11.86 18.17 3.29
C CYS A 169 -10.85 17.44 4.19
N ALA A 170 -11.32 16.65 5.17
CA ALA A 170 -10.42 15.85 5.99
C ALA A 170 -9.73 14.75 5.18
N TRP A 171 -10.49 14.10 4.29
CA TRP A 171 -9.93 13.13 3.36
C TRP A 171 -8.94 13.74 2.39
N GLU A 172 -9.21 14.93 1.86
CA GLU A 172 -8.26 15.66 1.01
C GLU A 172 -6.97 16.03 1.75
N ALA A 173 -7.05 16.45 3.01
CA ALA A 173 -5.88 16.72 3.85
C ALA A 173 -5.05 15.45 4.10
N VAL A 174 -5.70 14.32 4.42
CA VAL A 174 -5.00 13.04 4.60
C VAL A 174 -4.41 12.54 3.30
N ARG A 175 -5.12 12.64 2.17
CA ARG A 175 -4.62 12.25 0.84
C ARG A 175 -3.36 13.03 0.50
N HIS A 176 -3.37 14.34 0.74
CA HIS A 176 -2.20 15.20 0.54
C HIS A 176 -1.01 14.78 1.41
N GLU A 177 -1.26 14.52 2.69
CA GLU A 177 -0.23 14.05 3.62
C GLU A 177 0.35 12.70 3.15
N ILE A 178 -0.49 11.73 2.77
CA ILE A 178 -0.02 10.43 2.27
C ILE A 178 0.80 10.59 0.98
N MET A 179 0.40 11.47 0.06
CA MET A 179 1.17 11.78 -1.14
C MET A 179 2.58 12.28 -0.77
N GLY A 180 2.70 13.14 0.25
CA GLY A 180 3.98 13.55 0.82
C GLY A 180 4.80 12.38 1.36
N ILE A 181 4.18 11.49 2.14
CA ILE A 181 4.84 10.29 2.68
C ILE A 181 5.34 9.37 1.55
N GLN A 182 4.60 9.20 0.45
CA GLN A 182 5.05 8.39 -0.71
C GLN A 182 6.38 8.88 -1.29
N VAL A 183 6.63 10.19 -1.29
CA VAL A 183 7.91 10.75 -1.72
C VAL A 183 9.02 10.40 -0.72
N VAL A 184 8.77 10.57 0.57
CA VAL A 184 9.75 10.23 1.62
C VAL A 184 10.07 8.73 1.61
N PHE A 185 9.07 7.89 1.38
CA PHE A 185 9.24 6.46 1.22
C PHE A 185 10.21 6.09 0.10
N LEU A 186 10.03 6.68 -1.08
CA LEU A 186 10.91 6.43 -2.23
C LEU A 186 12.34 6.81 -1.88
N ASP A 187 12.56 8.00 -1.33
CA ASP A 187 13.88 8.48 -0.96
C ASP A 187 14.55 7.58 0.10
N GLN A 188 13.82 7.19 1.14
CA GLN A 188 14.28 6.28 2.20
C GLN A 188 14.67 4.90 1.65
N LEU A 189 13.84 4.32 0.79
CA LEU A 189 14.10 3.03 0.11
C LEU A 189 15.39 3.10 -0.72
N LEU A 190 15.53 4.14 -1.54
CA LEU A 190 16.68 4.32 -2.43
C LEU A 190 17.98 4.53 -1.64
N ARG A 191 17.97 5.37 -0.60
CA ARG A 191 19.18 5.68 0.18
C ARG A 191 19.68 4.50 1.01
N THR A 192 18.77 3.71 1.59
CA THR A 192 19.11 2.74 2.64
C THR A 192 19.21 1.30 2.15
N LEU A 193 18.34 0.92 1.21
CA LEU A 193 18.17 -0.49 0.83
C LEU A 193 18.79 -0.83 -0.52
N GLN A 194 19.13 0.16 -1.35
CA GLN A 194 19.91 -0.05 -2.58
C GLN A 194 21.44 0.02 -2.36
N ARG A 195 21.90 0.75 -1.34
CA ARG A 195 23.27 0.63 -0.81
C ARG A 195 23.35 -0.59 0.10
#